data_AF-A0A352KV22-F1
#
_entry.id   AF-A0A352KV22-F1
#
_cell.length_a   1.000
_cell.length_b   1.000
_cell.length_c   1.000
_cell.angle_alpha   90.00
_cell.angle_beta   90.00
_cell.angle_gamma   90.00
#
_symmetry.space_group_name_H-M   'P 1'
#
loop_
_entity.id
_entity.type
_entity.pdbx_description
1 polymer ?
#
loop_
_entity_poly.entity_id
_entity_poly.type
_entity_poly.pdbx_seq_one_letter_code
_entity_poly.pdbx_strand_id
1 'polypeptide(L)' 'MTLNKKQQKQIDAAKNKIQRLQQLLNAARRQPDDPAEIPSLEKQIAQLNAEIEKIRKEG' A
#
# COMPACT_ATOMS: atom_id res chain seq x y z
N MET A 1 12.67 0.17 -19.51
CA MET A 1 13.42 -0.63 -18.53
C MET A 1 12.50 -1.75 -18.06
N THR A 2 12.93 -3.00 -18.16
CA THR A 2 12.10 -4.18 -17.91
C THR A 2 12.23 -4.60 -16.45
N LEU A 3 11.23 -4.26 -15.64
CA LEU A 3 11.08 -4.73 -14.26
C LEU A 3 11.40 -6.22 -14.14
N ASN A 4 12.35 -6.56 -13.28
CA ASN A 4 12.78 -7.93 -13.04
C ASN A 4 11.64 -8.74 -12.39
N LYS A 5 11.59 -10.07 -12.60
CA LYS A 5 10.56 -10.96 -12.00
C LYS A 5 10.47 -10.82 -10.48
N LYS A 6 11.59 -10.54 -9.81
CA LYS A 6 11.63 -10.28 -8.36
C LYS A 6 10.91 -8.97 -8.00
N GLN A 7 11.16 -7.91 -8.77
CA GLN A 7 10.54 -6.59 -8.59
C GLN A 7 9.04 -6.65 -8.87
N GLN A 8 8.60 -7.37 -9.91
CA GLN A 8 7.18 -7.60 -10.17
C GLN A 8 6.49 -8.30 -8.99
N LYS A 9 7.09 -9.38 -8.46
CA LYS A 9 6.56 -10.05 -7.26
C LYS A 9 6.50 -9.13 -6.03
N GLN A 10 7.49 -8.27 -5.83
CA GLN A 10 7.46 -7.29 -4.74
C GLN A 10 6.34 -6.27 -4.93
N ILE A 11 6.15 -5.76 -6.16
CA ILE A 11 5.05 -4.85 -6.49
C ILE A 11 3.69 -5.53 -6.27
N ASP A 12 3.52 -6.79 -6.68
CA ASP A 12 2.28 -7.53 -6.46
C ASP A 12 2.00 -7.77 -4.98
N ALA A 13 3.03 -8.14 -4.19
CA ALA A 13 2.89 -8.27 -2.74
C ALA A 13 2.52 -6.94 -2.07
N ALA A 14 3.14 -5.84 -2.48
CA ALA A 14 2.85 -4.50 -1.98
C ALA A 14 1.44 -4.04 -2.37
N LYS A 15 1.01 -4.30 -3.62
CA LYS A 15 -0.36 -4.04 -4.07
C LYS A 15 -1.40 -4.82 -3.28
N ASN A 16 -1.16 -6.11 -3.02
CA ASN A 16 -2.06 -6.92 -2.18
C ASN A 16 -2.16 -6.37 -0.76
N LYS A 17 -1.04 -5.88 -0.18
CA LYS A 17 -1.06 -5.18 1.11
C LYS A 17 -1.87 -3.89 1.04
N ILE A 18 -1.68 -3.06 0.01
CA ILE A 18 -2.43 -1.82 -0.19
C ILE A 18 -3.93 -2.11 -0.29
N GLN A 19 -4.36 -3.13 -1.03
CA GLN A 19 -5.78 -3.50 -1.11
C GLN A 19 -6.36 -3.85 0.26
N ARG A 20 -5.65 -4.63 1.07
CA ARG A 20 -6.08 -4.94 2.45
C ARG A 20 -6.16 -3.68 3.31
N LEU A 21 -5.15 -2.82 3.25
CA LEU A 21 -5.14 -1.57 4.02
C LEU A 21 -6.25 -0.61 3.57
N GLN A 22 -6.59 -0.57 2.28
CA GLN A 22 -7.72 0.21 1.78
C GLN A 22 -9.07 -0.35 2.24
N GLN A 23 -9.22 -1.67 2.33
CA GLN A 23 -10.41 -2.30 2.90
C GLN A 23 -10.55 -1.96 4.39
N LEU A 24 -9.46 -2.05 5.16
CA LEU A 24 -9.42 -1.63 6.56
C LEU A 24 -9.73 -0.14 6.71
N LEU A 25 -9.17 0.72 5.85
CA LEU A 25 -9.43 2.15 5.85
C LEU A 25 -10.92 2.43 5.58
N ASN A 26 -11.53 1.75 4.62
CA ASN A 26 -12.95 1.89 4.33
C ASN A 26 -13.82 1.39 5.49
N ALA A 27 -13.41 0.33 6.20
CA ALA A 27 -14.08 -0.13 7.40
C ALA A 27 -13.96 0.89 8.55
N ALA A 28 -12.74 1.37 8.82
CA ALA A 28 -12.44 2.40 9.82
C ALA A 28 -13.13 3.74 9.50
N ARG A 29 -13.29 4.09 8.22
CA ARG A 29 -14.08 5.28 7.81
C ARG A 29 -15.58 5.09 8.02
N ARG A 30 -16.09 3.86 7.95
CA ARG A 30 -17.52 3.55 8.16
C ARG A 30 -17.89 3.48 9.63
N GLN A 31 -17.03 2.86 10.44
CA GLN A 31 -17.13 2.85 11.90
C GLN A 31 -15.76 3.27 12.45
N PRO A 32 -15.57 4.58 12.69
CA PRO A 32 -14.35 5.05 13.32
C PRO A 32 -14.42 4.74 14.82
N ASP A 33 -14.10 3.50 15.17
CA ASP A 33 -13.82 3.13 16.56
C ASP A 33 -12.58 3.88 17.06
N ASP A 34 -11.57 4.07 16.20
CA ASP A 34 -10.35 4.80 16.52
C ASP A 34 -10.00 5.82 15.40
N PRO A 35 -10.15 7.13 15.65
CA PRO A 35 -9.87 8.17 14.65
C PRO A 35 -8.38 8.26 14.28
N ALA A 36 -7.48 7.68 15.08
CA ALA A 36 -6.05 7.60 14.78
C ALA A 36 -5.69 6.47 13.79
N GLU A 37 -6.60 5.52 13.57
CA GLU A 37 -6.36 4.38 12.67
C GLU A 37 -6.39 4.82 11.20
N ILE A 38 -7.31 5.71 10.84
CA ILE A 38 -7.45 6.26 9.47
C ILE A 38 -6.13 6.89 8.98
N PRO A 39 -5.54 7.90 9.64
CA PRO A 39 -4.29 8.50 9.18
C PRO A 39 -3.11 7.51 9.23
N SER A 40 -3.13 6.53 10.14
CA SER A 40 -2.10 5.48 10.22
C SER A 40 -2.15 4.52 9.03
N LEU A 41 -3.35 4.16 8.58
CA LEU A 41 -3.59 3.33 7.39
C LEU A 41 -3.25 4.10 6.12
N GLU A 42 -3.63 5.39 6.00
CA GLU A 42 -3.24 6.24 4.86
C GLU A 42 -1.72 6.37 4.75
N LYS A 43 -1.02 6.56 5.87
CA LYS A 43 0.44 6.65 5.89
C LYS A 43 1.10 5.36 5.42
N GLN A 44 0.59 4.20 5.84
CA GLN A 44 1.09 2.90 5.37
C GLN A 44 0.82 2.68 3.88
N ILE A 45 -0.36 3.06 3.38
CA ILE A 45 -0.68 3.00 1.94
C ILE A 45 0.26 3.90 1.15
N ALA A 46 0.53 5.11 1.63
CA ALA A 46 1.44 6.05 0.98
C ALA A 46 2.88 5.53 0.94
N GLN A 47 3.37 4.95 2.05
CA GLN A 47 4.69 4.30 2.10
C GLN A 47 4.80 3.15 1.09
N LEU A 48 3.82 2.25 1.04
CA LEU A 48 3.84 1.13 0.11
C LEU A 48 3.75 1.58 -1.36
N ASN A 49 2.97 2.63 -1.65
CA ASN A 49 2.92 3.22 -3.00
C ASN A 49 4.27 3.84 -3.38
N ALA A 50 4.91 4.57 -2.48
CA ALA A 50 6.24 5.12 -2.71
C ALA A 50 7.29 4.02 -2.94
N GLU A 51 7.18 2.90 -2.23
CA GLU A 51 8.05 1.73 -2.41
C GLU A 51 7.85 1.10 -3.79
N ILE A 52 6.60 0.91 -4.23
CA ILE A 52 6.27 0.45 -5.58
C ILE A 52 6.83 1.40 -6.65
N GLU A 53 6.69 2.71 -6.44
CA GLU A 53 7.15 3.71 -7.40
C GLU A 53 8.68 3.76 -7.49
N LYS A 54 9.39 3.58 -6.36
CA LYS A 54 10.85 3.40 -6.33
C LYS A 54 11.26 2.15 -7.09
N ILE A 55 10.65 1.01 -6.81
CA ILE A 55 10.93 -0.26 -7.51
C ILE A 55 10.68 -0.13 -9.02
N ARG A 56 9.66 0.64 -9.42
CA ARG A 56 9.36 0.93 -10.84
C ARG A 56 10.37 1.88 -11.50
N LYS A 57 10.95 2.83 -10.76
CA LYS A 57 11.98 3.75 -11.28
C LYS A 57 13.37 3.11 -11.29
N GLU A 58 13.64 2.19 -10.38
CA GLU A 58 14.91 1.45 -10.29
C GLU A 58 14.98 0.23 -11.23
N GLY A 59 13.85 -0.23 -11.77
CA GLY A 59 13.74 -1.39 -12.66
C GLY A 59 13.65 -1.05 -14.15
#